data_AF-A0A7S3V3C2-F1
#
_entry.id   AF-A0A7S3V3C2-F1
#
_cell.length_a   1.000
_cell.length_b   1.000
_cell.length_c   1.000
_cell.angle_alpha   90.00
_cell.angle_beta   90.00
_cell.angle_gamma   90.00
#
_symmetry.space_group_name_H-M   'P 1'
#
loop_
_entity.id
_entity.type
_entity.pdbx_description
1 polymer ?
#
loop_
_entity_poly.entity_id
_entity_poly.type
_entity_poly.pdbx_seq_one_letter_code
_entity_poly.pdbx_strand_id
1 'polypeptide(L)'
;LSSVQVYLYIFCFIRRREMIPLVRKRTTPLTQSGANALSHVGEGGGKKMKIKLSKTKPKLPDNFFDESWKKLFEATAAVHNKKAVIGYSREDLYNAVQDLCMHKMAGKLYTNFKQQVEKHIGEVIKKSLVDQLYIQDHVAYLTIVNDTWQDHCRQMLTLRSIFLVLECGYIKRETSVRSIWDLGLQI
;
A
#
# COMPACT_ATOMS: atom_id res chain seq x y z
N LEU A 1 24.38 19.78 9.45
CA LEU A 1 23.88 18.67 8.60
C LEU A 1 24.93 17.58 8.63
N SER A 2 24.70 16.53 9.40
CA SER A 2 25.66 15.44 9.60
C SER A 2 25.94 14.73 8.29
N SER A 3 27.20 14.38 8.01
CA SER A 3 27.64 13.79 6.72
C SER A 3 26.79 12.60 6.25
N VAL A 4 26.23 11.82 7.18
CA VAL A 4 25.32 10.68 6.90
C VAL A 4 24.06 11.10 6.14
N GLN A 5 23.53 12.29 6.43
CA GLN A 5 22.34 12.83 5.75
C GLN A 5 22.62 13.09 4.27
N VAL A 6 23.82 13.58 3.95
CA VAL A 6 24.22 13.89 2.57
C VAL A 6 24.44 12.60 1.77
N TYR A 7 25.03 11.57 2.39
CA TYR A 7 25.22 10.26 1.75
C TYR A 7 23.90 9.54 1.48
N LEU A 8 22.94 9.56 2.41
CA LEU A 8 21.60 9.00 2.18
C LEU A 8 20.85 9.76 1.07
N TYR A 9 20.95 11.09 1.03
CA TYR A 9 20.35 11.89 -0.05
C TYR A 9 20.97 11.59 -1.42
N ILE A 10 22.30 11.46 -1.51
CA ILE A 10 22.99 11.15 -2.77
C ILE A 10 22.67 9.73 -3.23
N PHE A 11 22.64 8.75 -2.32
CA PHE A 11 22.30 7.35 -2.66
C PHE A 11 20.82 7.19 -3.06
N CYS A 12 19.91 7.88 -2.36
CA CYS A 12 18.49 7.98 -2.72
C CYS A 12 18.30 8.63 -4.10
N PHE A 13 19.07 9.67 -4.42
CA PHE A 13 18.99 10.36 -5.72
C PHE A 13 19.51 9.49 -6.87
N ILE A 14 20.61 8.75 -6.67
CA ILE A 14 21.21 7.89 -7.69
C ILE A 14 20.33 6.66 -7.99
N ARG A 15 19.73 6.02 -6.98
CA ARG A 15 18.86 4.83 -7.18
C ARG A 15 17.44 5.17 -7.67
N ARG A 16 16.97 6.42 -7.53
CA ARG A 16 15.66 6.88 -8.06
C ARG A 16 15.60 6.87 -9.59
N ARG A 17 16.74 6.95 -10.28
CA ARG A 17 16.82 7.04 -11.74
C ARG A 17 16.81 5.67 -12.44
N GLU A 18 17.21 4.61 -11.75
CA GLU A 18 17.40 3.25 -12.31
C GLU A 18 16.17 2.32 -12.13
N MET A 19 15.21 2.69 -11.27
CA MET A 19 14.10 1.81 -10.84
C MET A 19 12.71 2.21 -11.42
N ILE A 20 12.66 2.72 -12.65
CA ILE A 20 11.39 2.89 -13.37
C ILE A 20 11.35 1.95 -14.58
N PRO A 21 10.93 0.67 -14.41
CA PRO A 21 10.44 -0.12 -15.52
C PRO A 21 9.00 0.31 -15.84
N LEU A 22 8.86 0.78 -17.08
CA LEU A 22 7.65 1.19 -17.81
C LEU A 22 6.36 0.45 -17.38
N VAL A 23 5.41 1.19 -16.78
CA VAL A 23 4.00 0.81 -16.80
C VAL A 23 3.56 0.81 -18.27
N ARG A 24 3.27 -0.37 -18.80
CA ARG A 24 2.70 -0.58 -20.13
C ARG A 24 1.34 0.13 -20.18
N LYS A 25 1.28 1.30 -20.82
CA LYS A 25 0.04 2.02 -21.11
C LYS A 25 -0.81 1.15 -22.03
N ARG A 26 -1.90 0.58 -21.52
CA ARG A 26 -2.97 0.07 -22.39
C ARG A 26 -3.97 1.19 -22.57
N THR A 27 -3.82 1.92 -23.67
CA THR A 27 -4.78 2.87 -24.20
C THR A 27 -5.78 2.10 -25.05
N THR A 28 -7.06 2.15 -24.69
CA THR A 28 -8.15 1.82 -25.61
C THR A 28 -9.14 2.98 -25.60
N PRO A 29 -9.43 3.61 -26.76
CA PRO A 29 -10.36 4.73 -26.85
C PRO A 29 -11.80 4.22 -26.86
N LEU A 30 -12.68 4.84 -26.07
CA LEU A 30 -14.13 4.68 -26.22
C LEU A 30 -14.64 5.81 -27.12
N THR A 31 -14.77 5.50 -28.40
CA THR A 31 -15.47 6.31 -29.40
C THR A 31 -16.98 6.08 -29.25
N GLN A 32 -17.74 7.18 -29.18
CA GLN A 32 -19.20 7.18 -29.28
C GLN A 32 -19.63 6.97 -30.74
N SER A 33 -20.73 6.22 -30.95
CA SER A 33 -21.85 6.53 -31.86
C SER A 33 -22.42 5.29 -32.57
N GLY A 34 -23.75 5.28 -32.76
CA GLY A 34 -24.37 4.66 -33.93
C GLY A 34 -25.28 3.45 -33.66
N ALA A 35 -26.59 3.66 -33.83
CA ALA A 35 -27.63 2.65 -33.80
C ALA A 35 -27.56 1.66 -34.98
N ASN A 36 -27.97 0.41 -34.77
CA ASN A 36 -28.92 -0.23 -35.68
C ASN A 36 -29.63 -1.44 -35.05
N ALA A 37 -30.91 -1.58 -35.39
CA ALA A 37 -31.81 -2.62 -34.95
C ALA A 37 -31.53 -3.95 -35.66
N LEU A 38 -31.72 -5.07 -34.96
CA LEU A 38 -32.13 -6.33 -35.56
C LEU A 38 -32.99 -7.12 -34.57
N SER A 39 -34.21 -7.32 -35.02
CA SER A 39 -35.29 -8.09 -34.43
C SER A 39 -34.93 -9.57 -34.25
N HIS A 40 -35.14 -10.10 -33.06
CA HIS A 40 -35.50 -11.51 -32.90
C HIS A 40 -36.62 -11.61 -31.86
N VAL A 41 -37.81 -11.95 -32.33
CA VAL A 41 -38.95 -12.33 -31.51
C VAL A 41 -38.63 -13.68 -30.88
N GLY A 42 -38.56 -13.70 -29.56
CA GLY A 42 -38.49 -14.91 -28.76
C GLY A 42 -39.25 -14.65 -27.45
N GLU A 43 -40.51 -15.07 -27.41
CA GLU A 43 -41.34 -15.05 -26.21
C GLU A 43 -40.71 -15.93 -25.12
N GLY A 44 -40.03 -15.28 -24.19
CA GLY A 44 -39.64 -15.86 -22.90
C GLY A 44 -39.98 -14.84 -21.83
N GLY A 45 -41.09 -15.04 -21.12
CA GLY A 45 -41.59 -14.14 -20.08
C GLY A 45 -40.56 -13.87 -18.98
N GLY A 46 -39.76 -12.83 -19.17
CA GLY A 46 -38.80 -12.33 -18.18
C GLY A 46 -39.54 -11.73 -16.98
N LYS A 47 -39.81 -12.56 -15.96
CA LYS A 47 -40.35 -12.10 -14.68
C LYS A 47 -39.39 -11.05 -14.08
N LYS A 48 -39.78 -9.77 -14.09
CA LYS A 48 -39.08 -8.68 -13.39
C LYS A 48 -38.89 -9.07 -11.92
N MET A 49 -37.65 -9.31 -11.51
CA MET A 49 -37.30 -9.50 -10.10
C MET A 49 -37.53 -8.18 -9.35
N LYS A 50 -38.56 -8.15 -8.50
CA LYS A 50 -38.78 -7.06 -7.55
C LYS A 50 -37.88 -7.31 -6.34
N ILE A 51 -36.74 -6.63 -6.26
CA ILE A 51 -35.92 -6.60 -5.05
C ILE A 51 -36.75 -5.92 -3.96
N LYS A 52 -37.21 -6.70 -2.98
CA LYS A 52 -37.87 -6.15 -1.78
C LYS A 52 -36.79 -5.48 -0.94
N LEU A 53 -36.79 -4.14 -0.91
CA LEU A 53 -35.89 -3.37 -0.06
C LEU A 53 -36.25 -3.60 1.41
N SER A 54 -35.40 -4.27 2.17
CA SER A 54 -35.50 -4.33 3.62
C SER A 54 -35.39 -2.91 4.18
N LYS A 55 -36.38 -2.46 4.95
CA LYS A 55 -36.50 -1.08 5.45
C LYS A 55 -35.32 -0.65 6.35
N THR A 56 -34.54 -1.60 6.85
CA THR A 56 -33.40 -1.37 7.73
C THR A 56 -32.11 -1.50 6.93
N LYS A 57 -31.32 -0.42 6.84
CA LYS A 57 -29.97 -0.48 6.31
C LYS A 57 -29.12 -1.37 7.23
N PRO A 58 -28.39 -2.37 6.72
CA PRO A 58 -27.45 -3.14 7.53
C PRO A 58 -26.49 -2.17 8.23
N LYS A 59 -26.40 -2.25 9.56
CA LYS A 59 -25.43 -1.49 10.33
C LYS A 59 -24.09 -2.23 10.25
N LEU A 60 -23.03 -1.48 10.02
CA LEU A 60 -21.67 -2.00 10.10
C LEU A 60 -21.40 -2.40 11.57
N PRO A 61 -20.73 -3.54 11.84
CA PRO A 61 -20.32 -3.88 13.19
C PRO A 61 -19.41 -2.80 13.78
N ASP A 62 -19.52 -2.53 15.08
CA ASP A 62 -18.73 -1.49 15.75
C ASP A 62 -17.22 -1.80 15.71
N ASN A 63 -16.84 -3.09 15.72
CA ASN A 63 -15.44 -3.55 15.70
C ASN A 63 -14.85 -3.69 14.28
N PHE A 64 -15.58 -3.29 13.24
CA PHE A 64 -15.19 -3.54 11.85
C PHE A 64 -13.80 -2.99 11.50
N PHE A 65 -13.49 -1.77 11.97
CA PHE A 65 -12.18 -1.17 11.72
C PHE A 65 -11.07 -1.98 12.38
N ASP A 66 -11.24 -2.34 13.65
CA ASP A 66 -10.18 -2.97 14.44
C ASP A 66 -9.85 -4.38 13.94
N GLU A 67 -10.87 -5.15 13.54
CA GLU A 67 -10.66 -6.46 12.92
C GLU A 67 -9.94 -6.36 11.58
N SER A 68 -10.35 -5.43 10.72
CA SER A 68 -9.70 -5.21 9.42
C SER A 68 -8.26 -4.69 9.59
N TRP A 69 -8.07 -3.77 10.54
CA TRP A 69 -6.77 -3.21 10.86
C TRP A 69 -5.82 -4.25 11.43
N LYS A 70 -6.31 -5.15 12.30
CA LYS A 70 -5.48 -6.24 12.86
C LYS A 70 -4.83 -7.08 11.78
N LYS A 71 -5.60 -7.49 10.76
CA LYS A 71 -5.08 -8.27 9.62
C LYS A 71 -3.97 -7.52 8.88
N LEU A 72 -4.19 -6.24 8.61
CA LEU A 72 -3.22 -5.38 7.89
C LEU A 72 -1.98 -5.08 8.72
N PHE A 73 -2.15 -4.90 10.04
CA PHE A 73 -1.08 -4.71 10.99
C PHE A 73 -0.17 -5.95 11.06
N GLU A 74 -0.76 -7.14 11.18
CA GLU A 74 -0.04 -8.41 11.21
C GLU A 74 0.70 -8.66 9.89
N ALA A 75 0.05 -8.40 8.74
CA ALA A 75 0.69 -8.51 7.44
C ALA A 75 1.87 -7.53 7.29
N THR A 76 1.71 -6.27 7.72
CA THR A 76 2.79 -5.27 7.69
C THR A 76 3.95 -5.69 8.59
N ALA A 77 3.65 -6.19 9.79
CA ALA A 77 4.66 -6.72 10.70
C ALA A 77 5.38 -7.94 10.11
N ALA A 78 4.68 -8.85 9.43
CA ALA A 78 5.30 -9.99 8.77
C ALA A 78 6.28 -9.55 7.67
N VAL A 79 5.90 -8.58 6.84
CA VAL A 79 6.79 -7.99 5.81
C VAL A 79 8.04 -7.38 6.45
N HIS A 80 7.89 -6.57 7.49
CA HIS A 80 9.00 -5.96 8.22
C HIS A 80 9.97 -6.99 8.83
N ASN A 81 9.42 -8.09 9.34
CA ASN A 81 10.19 -9.19 9.90
C ASN A 81 10.70 -10.19 8.86
N LYS A 82 10.50 -9.94 7.55
CA LYS A 82 10.83 -10.83 6.44
C LYS A 82 10.23 -12.24 6.60
N LYS A 83 9.04 -12.31 7.19
CA LYS A 83 8.27 -13.54 7.39
C LYS A 83 7.15 -13.63 6.35
N ALA A 84 6.74 -14.86 6.06
CA ALA A 84 5.52 -15.09 5.30
C ALA A 84 4.31 -14.53 6.07
N VAL A 85 3.38 -13.90 5.37
CA VAL A 85 2.07 -13.55 5.94
C VAL A 85 1.29 -14.86 6.09
N ILE A 86 1.01 -15.25 7.33
CA ILE A 86 0.32 -16.51 7.64
C ILE A 86 -1.14 -16.20 7.95
N GLY A 87 -2.06 -17.00 7.41
CA GLY A 87 -3.49 -16.92 7.73
C GLY A 87 -4.30 -15.93 6.87
N TYR A 88 -3.66 -15.17 5.98
CA TYR A 88 -4.33 -14.26 5.05
C TYR A 88 -3.80 -14.42 3.63
N SER A 89 -4.70 -14.54 2.66
CA SER A 89 -4.33 -14.44 1.25
C SER A 89 -4.09 -12.97 0.86
N ARG A 90 -3.44 -12.73 -0.28
CA ARG A 90 -3.31 -11.37 -0.83
C ARG A 90 -4.68 -10.75 -1.08
N GLU A 91 -5.63 -11.52 -1.59
CA GLU A 91 -6.99 -11.08 -1.85
C GLU A 91 -7.71 -10.63 -0.58
N ASP A 92 -7.53 -11.35 0.53
CA ASP A 92 -8.09 -10.95 1.83
C ASP A 92 -7.57 -9.59 2.29
N LEU A 93 -6.26 -9.34 2.10
CA LEU A 93 -5.65 -8.06 2.46
C LEU A 93 -6.14 -6.93 1.54
N TYR A 94 -6.27 -7.19 0.24
CA TYR A 94 -6.82 -6.22 -0.71
C TYR A 94 -8.25 -5.83 -0.37
N ASN A 95 -9.09 -6.84 -0.10
CA ASN A 95 -10.49 -6.64 0.28
C ASN A 95 -10.59 -5.85 1.60
N ALA A 96 -9.76 -6.16 2.60
CA ALA A 96 -9.74 -5.41 3.85
C ALA A 96 -9.39 -3.92 3.65
N VAL A 97 -8.38 -3.60 2.83
CA VAL A 97 -8.05 -2.19 2.50
C VAL A 97 -9.20 -1.53 1.73
N GLN A 98 -9.78 -2.24 0.77
CA GLN A 98 -10.88 -1.74 -0.05
C GLN A 98 -12.11 -1.43 0.81
N ASP A 99 -12.53 -2.33 1.69
CA ASP A 99 -13.71 -2.14 2.52
C ASP A 99 -13.53 -0.96 3.48
N LEU A 100 -12.35 -0.82 4.10
CA LEU A 100 -12.03 0.35 4.92
C LEU A 100 -12.10 1.65 4.11
N CYS A 101 -11.64 1.65 2.86
CA CYS A 101 -11.75 2.82 1.98
C CYS A 101 -13.20 3.13 1.60
N MET A 102 -14.00 2.10 1.27
CA MET A 102 -15.42 2.22 0.93
C MET A 102 -16.24 2.81 2.08
N HIS A 103 -15.90 2.46 3.32
CA HIS A 103 -16.52 2.97 4.53
C HIS A 103 -15.89 4.28 5.06
N LYS A 104 -15.15 5.02 4.22
CA LYS A 104 -14.55 6.32 4.54
C LYS A 104 -13.55 6.31 5.71
N MET A 105 -12.92 5.17 5.99
CA MET A 105 -11.91 5.01 7.06
C MET A 105 -10.47 5.05 6.54
N ALA A 106 -10.26 5.43 5.29
CA ALA A 106 -8.94 5.49 4.65
C ALA A 106 -7.95 6.43 5.36
N GLY A 107 -8.42 7.57 5.90
CA GLY A 107 -7.55 8.50 6.65
C GLY A 107 -7.01 7.88 7.94
N LYS A 108 -7.88 7.22 8.73
CA LYS A 108 -7.47 6.48 9.94
C LYS A 108 -6.52 5.34 9.59
N LEU A 109 -6.81 4.60 8.52
CA LEU A 109 -5.94 3.53 8.02
C LEU A 109 -4.54 4.06 7.65
N TYR A 110 -4.46 5.15 6.90
CA TYR A 110 -3.18 5.75 6.51
C TYR A 110 -2.36 6.20 7.72
N THR A 111 -2.99 6.86 8.69
CA THR A 111 -2.32 7.32 9.92
C THR A 111 -1.75 6.14 10.72
N ASN A 112 -2.54 5.07 10.92
CA ASN A 112 -2.09 3.89 11.65
C ASN A 112 -0.95 3.16 10.91
N PHE A 113 -1.08 3.00 9.59
CA PHE A 113 -0.03 2.43 8.74
C PHE A 113 1.26 3.24 8.82
N LYS A 114 1.16 4.57 8.69
CA LYS A 114 2.29 5.48 8.81
C LYS A 114 3.02 5.32 10.14
N GLN A 115 2.28 5.34 11.26
CA GLN A 115 2.87 5.17 12.59
C GLN A 115 3.60 3.83 12.74
N GLN A 116 3.03 2.75 12.19
CA GLN A 116 3.67 1.43 12.23
C GLN A 116 4.97 1.39 11.43
N VAL A 117 5.00 2.03 10.25
CA VAL A 117 6.19 2.13 9.40
C VAL A 117 7.26 3.02 10.05
N GLU A 118 6.89 4.20 10.57
CA GLU A 118 7.81 5.11 11.29
C GLU A 118 8.46 4.41 12.48
N LYS A 119 7.67 3.69 13.28
CA LYS A 119 8.18 2.93 14.43
C LYS A 119 9.20 1.89 14.00
N HIS A 120 8.88 1.08 12.98
CA HIS A 120 9.78 0.02 12.51
C HIS A 120 11.09 0.58 11.96
N ILE A 121 11.03 1.61 11.09
CA ILE A 121 12.23 2.23 10.52
C ILE A 121 13.10 2.83 11.63
N GLY A 122 12.49 3.50 12.61
CA GLY A 122 13.22 4.04 13.77
C GLY A 122 13.95 2.95 14.56
N GLU A 123 13.32 1.80 14.78
CA GLU A 123 13.95 0.65 15.43
C GLU A 123 15.08 0.04 14.60
N VAL A 124 14.91 -0.07 13.28
CA VAL A 124 15.92 -0.59 12.35
C VAL A 124 17.14 0.33 12.31
N ILE A 125 16.94 1.65 12.20
CA ILE A 125 18.02 2.64 12.22
C ILE A 125 18.79 2.55 13.53
N LYS A 126 18.09 2.50 14.66
CA LYS A 126 18.74 2.40 15.97
C LYS A 126 19.60 1.14 16.06
N LYS A 127 19.01 -0.03 15.83
CA LYS A 127 19.67 -1.34 16.04
C LYS A 127 20.77 -1.62 15.02
N SER A 128 20.52 -1.30 13.75
CA SER A 128 21.38 -1.75 12.64
C SER A 128 22.43 -0.70 12.27
N LEU A 129 22.16 0.58 12.50
CA LEU A 129 23.05 1.67 12.07
C LEU A 129 23.66 2.39 13.26
N VAL A 130 22.85 2.90 14.19
CA VAL A 130 23.34 3.73 15.31
C VAL A 130 24.14 2.88 16.30
N ASP A 131 23.58 1.75 16.72
CA ASP A 131 24.25 0.85 17.66
C ASP A 131 25.51 0.21 17.05
N GLN A 132 25.69 0.27 15.73
CA GLN A 132 26.85 -0.26 15.01
C GLN A 132 27.91 0.82 14.67
N LEU A 133 27.74 2.07 15.13
CA LEU A 133 28.67 3.17 14.81
C LEU A 133 30.09 2.98 15.34
N TYR A 134 30.31 2.09 16.30
CA TYR A 134 31.63 1.82 16.87
C TYR A 134 32.50 0.88 15.98
N ILE A 135 31.94 0.34 14.89
CA ILE A 135 32.70 -0.48 13.94
C ILE A 135 33.79 0.39 13.30
N GLN A 136 35.07 0.03 13.52
CA GLN A 136 36.21 0.71 12.90
C GLN A 136 36.38 0.38 11.41
N ASP A 137 35.88 -0.77 10.97
CA ASP A 137 35.88 -1.14 9.55
C ASP A 137 34.75 -0.38 8.80
N HIS A 138 35.14 0.71 8.15
CA HIS A 138 34.24 1.52 7.34
C HIS A 138 33.59 0.75 6.19
N VAL A 139 34.25 -0.26 5.62
CA VAL A 139 33.68 -1.06 4.54
C VAL A 139 32.55 -1.92 5.10
N ALA A 140 32.77 -2.61 6.21
CA ALA A 140 31.74 -3.40 6.89
C ALA A 140 30.53 -2.54 7.29
N TYR A 141 30.76 -1.35 7.84
CA TYR A 141 29.67 -0.42 8.18
C TYR A 141 28.87 0.00 6.94
N LEU A 142 29.54 0.34 5.83
CA LEU A 142 28.86 0.71 4.58
C LEU A 142 28.06 -0.44 3.98
N THR A 143 28.53 -1.69 4.11
CA THR A 143 27.76 -2.87 3.73
C THR A 143 26.46 -2.98 4.53
N ILE A 144 26.52 -2.79 5.85
CA ILE A 144 25.33 -2.80 6.72
C ILE A 144 24.33 -1.72 6.31
N VAL A 145 24.81 -0.50 6.03
CA VAL A 145 23.95 0.61 5.56
C VAL A 145 23.27 0.25 4.24
N ASN A 146 24.03 -0.27 3.27
CA ASN A 146 23.49 -0.66 1.97
C ASN A 146 22.43 -1.77 2.11
N ASP A 147 22.73 -2.82 2.87
CA ASP A 147 21.84 -3.97 3.03
C ASP A 147 20.55 -3.58 3.73
N THR A 148 20.67 -2.77 4.80
CA THR A 148 19.51 -2.19 5.50
C THR A 148 18.64 -1.37 4.55
N TRP A 149 19.24 -0.56 3.67
CA TRP A 149 18.51 0.22 2.68
C TRP A 149 17.85 -0.66 1.60
N GLN A 150 18.53 -1.70 1.10
CA GLN A 150 17.95 -2.63 0.13
C GLN A 150 16.73 -3.34 0.73
N ASP A 151 16.83 -3.77 1.99
CA ASP A 151 15.74 -4.44 2.68
C ASP A 151 14.55 -3.51 2.90
N HIS A 152 14.80 -2.27 3.33
CA HIS A 152 13.78 -1.24 3.44
C HIS A 152 13.03 -1.04 2.11
N CYS A 153 13.77 -0.89 1.02
CA CYS A 153 13.19 -0.74 -0.31
C CYS A 153 12.31 -1.94 -0.71
N ARG A 154 12.76 -3.17 -0.46
CA ARG A 154 11.96 -4.40 -0.75
C ARG A 154 10.70 -4.47 0.11
N GLN A 155 10.80 -4.12 1.40
CA GLN A 155 9.67 -4.07 2.32
C GLN A 155 8.64 -3.04 1.85
N MET A 156 9.07 -1.82 1.54
CA MET A 156 8.17 -0.75 1.07
C MET A 156 7.50 -1.08 -0.28
N LEU A 157 8.18 -1.75 -1.22
CA LEU A 157 7.55 -2.24 -2.45
C LEU A 157 6.46 -3.29 -2.16
N THR A 158 6.72 -4.18 -1.20
CA THR A 158 5.74 -5.20 -0.80
C THR A 158 4.53 -4.56 -0.13
N LEU A 159 4.74 -3.63 0.80
CA LEU A 159 3.65 -2.89 1.45
C LEU A 159 2.85 -2.06 0.44
N ARG A 160 3.52 -1.39 -0.50
CA ARG A 160 2.85 -0.69 -1.61
C ARG A 160 1.94 -1.62 -2.39
N SER A 161 2.37 -2.86 -2.63
CA SER A 161 1.54 -3.85 -3.33
C SER A 161 0.30 -4.21 -2.52
N ILE A 162 0.39 -4.37 -1.19
CA ILE A 162 -0.75 -4.70 -0.31
C ILE A 162 -1.74 -3.53 -0.22
N PHE A 163 -1.23 -2.31 -0.06
CA PHE A 163 -2.01 -1.10 0.15
C PHE A 163 -2.29 -0.32 -1.15
N LEU A 164 -2.24 -0.98 -2.32
CA LEU A 164 -2.43 -0.34 -3.63
C LEU A 164 -3.76 0.43 -3.71
N VAL A 165 -4.84 -0.12 -3.13
CA VAL A 165 -6.17 0.51 -3.16
C VAL A 165 -6.18 1.83 -2.37
N LEU A 166 -5.43 1.89 -1.26
CA LEU A 166 -5.25 3.12 -0.50
C LEU A 166 -4.54 4.20 -1.34
N GLU A 167 -3.50 3.81 -2.09
CA GLU A 167 -2.80 4.72 -3.02
C GLU A 167 -3.68 5.22 -4.16
N CYS A 168 -4.36 4.31 -4.86
CA CYS A 168 -5.14 4.65 -6.05
C CYS A 168 -6.46 5.35 -5.72
N GLY A 169 -7.06 5.04 -4.57
CA GLY A 169 -8.37 5.53 -4.17
C GLY A 169 -8.32 6.74 -3.25
N TYR A 170 -7.51 6.76 -2.20
CA TYR A 170 -7.53 7.84 -1.20
C TYR A 170 -6.41 8.85 -1.42
N ILE A 171 -5.16 8.38 -1.48
CA ILE A 171 -3.97 9.26 -1.50
C ILE A 171 -3.94 10.15 -2.75
N LYS A 172 -4.37 9.65 -3.91
CA LYS A 172 -4.46 10.47 -5.14
C LYS A 172 -5.47 11.63 -5.05
N ARG A 173 -6.47 11.52 -4.19
CA ARG A 173 -7.51 12.55 -4.01
C ARG A 173 -7.13 13.57 -2.94
N GLU A 174 -6.25 13.20 -2.03
CA GLU A 174 -5.85 14.00 -0.87
C GLU A 174 -4.43 14.55 -1.07
N THR A 175 -4.32 15.83 -1.42
CA THR A 175 -3.03 16.47 -1.75
C THR A 175 -2.10 16.63 -0.56
N SER A 176 -2.62 16.52 0.66
CA SER A 176 -1.87 16.63 1.91
C SER A 176 -1.15 15.33 2.32
N VAL A 177 -1.40 14.23 1.61
CA VAL A 177 -0.91 12.89 1.97
C VAL A 177 0.11 12.38 0.94
N ARG A 178 1.18 11.77 1.43
CA ARG A 178 2.25 11.21 0.58
C ARG A 178 1.89 9.83 0.06
N SER A 179 2.43 9.47 -1.11
CA SER A 179 2.37 8.07 -1.58
C SER A 179 3.09 7.15 -0.58
N ILE A 180 2.78 5.86 -0.60
CA ILE A 180 3.40 4.90 0.32
C ILE A 180 4.91 4.86 0.11
N TRP A 181 5.34 4.98 -1.15
CA TRP A 181 6.74 5.06 -1.50
C TRP A 181 7.39 6.34 -1.00
N ASP A 182 6.77 7.50 -1.24
CA ASP A 182 7.33 8.79 -0.79
C ASP A 182 7.32 8.94 0.73
N LEU A 183 6.39 8.27 1.42
CA LEU A 183 6.42 8.13 2.87
C LEU A 183 7.67 7.37 3.33
N GLY A 184 7.91 6.18 2.75
CA GLY A 184 9.07 5.36 3.11
C GLY A 184 10.42 6.00 2.78
N LEU A 185 10.49 6.87 1.77
CA LEU A 185 11.71 7.62 1.45
C LEU A 185 11.93 8.85 2.35
N GLN A 186 10.86 9.40 2.94
CA GLN A 186 10.96 10.58 3.79
C GLN A 186 11.50 10.23 5.17
N ILE A 187 11.02 9.11 5.72
CA ILE A 187 11.40 8.60 7.04
C ILE A 187 12.86 8.14 6.98
#